data_AF-A0A1A9A8S2-F1
#
_entry.id   AF-A0A1A9A8S2-F1
#
_cell.length_a   1.000
_cell.length_b   1.000
_cell.length_c   1.000
_cell.angle_alpha   90.00
_cell.angle_beta   90.00
_cell.angle_gamma   90.00
#
_symmetry.space_group_name_H-M   'P 1'
#
loop_
_entity.id
_entity.type
_entity.pdbx_description
1 polymer ?
#
loop_
_entity_poly.entity_id
_entity_poly.type
_entity_poly.pdbx_seq_one_letter_code
_entity_poly.pdbx_strand_id
1 'polypeptide(L)'
;MTTRRAEAVALAGLLAAAGVTHFTRPGFYDPIVPRALPGPARFWTYASGVAELAVAAAVAHPATRRRGGLAAAALFAAVLPANVQMAWDWRRARPARRAVAYGRVPLQAPLIWWAWRVARHRS
;
A
#
# COMPACT_ATOMS: atom_id res chain seq x y z
N MET A 1 10.70 -2.41 24.16
CA MET A 1 11.37 -1.64 23.10
C MET A 1 11.52 -2.44 21.80
N THR A 2 11.83 -3.74 21.90
CA THR A 2 11.98 -4.70 20.78
C THR A 2 10.75 -4.88 19.89
N THR A 3 9.55 -5.01 20.47
CA THR A 3 8.30 -5.22 19.71
C THR A 3 7.97 -4.06 18.77
N ARG A 4 8.30 -2.82 19.15
CA ARG A 4 8.00 -1.61 18.36
C ARG A 4 8.90 -1.46 17.15
N ARG A 5 10.19 -1.80 17.31
CA ARG A 5 11.13 -1.85 16.18
C ARG A 5 10.71 -2.95 15.22
N ALA A 6 10.26 -4.11 15.73
CA ALA A 6 9.73 -5.19 14.90
C ALA A 6 8.47 -4.76 14.12
N GLU A 7 7.53 -4.03 14.74
CA GLU A 7 6.35 -3.48 14.04
C GLU A 7 6.75 -2.55 12.89
N ALA A 8 7.68 -1.62 13.11
CA ALA A 8 8.13 -0.70 12.07
C ALA A 8 8.87 -1.44 10.94
N VAL A 9 9.72 -2.41 11.28
CA VAL A 9 10.44 -3.23 10.29
C VAL A 9 9.47 -4.09 9.48
N ALA A 10 8.46 -4.69 10.11
CA ALA A 10 7.44 -5.48 9.42
C ALA A 10 6.60 -4.60 8.49
N LEU A 11 6.21 -3.39 8.91
CA LEU A 11 5.49 -2.46 8.04
C LEU A 11 6.34 -2.01 6.86
N ALA A 12 7.62 -1.68 7.11
CA ALA A 12 8.56 -1.32 6.06
C ALA A 12 8.78 -2.49 5.09
N GLY A 13 8.90 -3.72 5.58
CA GLY A 13 9.01 -4.93 4.76
C GLY A 13 7.78 -5.17 3.89
N LEU A 14 6.58 -4.99 4.43
CA LEU A 14 5.33 -5.08 3.67
C LEU A 14 5.27 -4.05 2.55
N LEU A 15 5.56 -2.78 2.85
CA LEU A 15 5.59 -1.70 1.86
C LEU A 15 6.68 -1.92 0.81
N ALA A 16 7.87 -2.40 1.21
CA ALA A 16 8.95 -2.68 0.29
C ALA A 16 8.59 -3.81 -0.67
N ALA A 17 8.01 -4.91 -0.15
CA ALA A 17 7.55 -6.01 -0.98
C ALA A 17 6.44 -5.57 -1.96
N ALA A 18 5.47 -4.78 -1.49
CA ALA A 18 4.43 -4.19 -2.34
C ALA A 18 5.04 -3.29 -3.44
N GLY A 19 6.00 -2.43 -3.07
CA GLY A 19 6.67 -1.53 -4.00
C GLY A 19 7.42 -2.30 -5.10
N VAL A 20 8.16 -3.34 -4.73
CA VAL A 20 8.86 -4.21 -5.70
C VAL A 20 7.88 -4.91 -6.64
N THR A 21 6.71 -5.33 -6.16
CA THR A 21 5.71 -5.97 -7.02
C THR A 21 5.12 -5.05 -8.09
N HIS A 22 5.11 -3.73 -7.86
CA HIS A 22 4.73 -2.75 -8.89
C HIS A 22 5.70 -2.72 -10.08
N PHE A 23 6.97 -3.11 -9.90
CA PHE A 23 7.95 -3.17 -10.99
C PHE A 23 8.01 -4.57 -11.63
N THR A 24 7.91 -5.62 -10.81
CA THR A 24 8.08 -7.01 -11.26
C THR A 24 6.80 -7.65 -11.80
N ARG A 25 5.61 -7.18 -11.37
CA ARG A 25 4.30 -7.71 -11.83
C ARG A 25 3.34 -6.59 -12.22
N PRO A 26 3.75 -5.65 -13.09
CA PRO A 26 3.02 -4.40 -13.25
C PRO A 26 1.66 -4.61 -13.97
N GLY A 27 1.51 -5.69 -14.75
CA GLY A 27 0.23 -6.08 -15.38
C GLY A 27 -0.89 -6.49 -14.42
N PHE A 28 -0.58 -6.78 -13.14
CA PHE A 28 -1.61 -6.92 -12.11
C PHE A 28 -2.18 -5.56 -11.67
N TYR A 29 -1.34 -4.53 -11.68
CA TYR A 29 -1.65 -3.20 -11.12
C TYR A 29 -2.25 -2.24 -12.15
N ASP A 30 -1.80 -2.27 -13.41
CA ASP A 30 -2.33 -1.35 -14.44
C ASP A 30 -3.87 -1.34 -14.53
N PRO A 31 -4.57 -2.50 -14.49
CA PRO A 31 -6.03 -2.51 -14.59
C PRO A 31 -6.74 -1.94 -13.34
N ILE A 32 -6.00 -1.76 -12.24
CA ILE A 32 -6.50 -1.21 -10.97
C ILE A 32 -6.39 0.32 -10.97
N VAL A 33 -5.46 0.89 -11.77
CA VAL A 33 -5.28 2.34 -11.85
C VAL A 33 -6.59 3.02 -12.27
N PRO A 34 -7.07 4.03 -11.51
CA PRO A 34 -8.30 4.72 -11.85
C PRO A 34 -8.25 5.34 -13.26
N ARG A 35 -9.30 5.12 -14.05
CA ARG A 35 -9.41 5.63 -15.43
C ARG A 35 -9.45 7.16 -15.51
N ALA A 36 -9.73 7.83 -14.40
CA ALA A 36 -9.75 9.28 -14.29
C ALA A 36 -8.34 9.91 -14.27
N LEU A 37 -7.29 9.12 -14.03
CA LEU A 37 -5.92 9.63 -14.03
C LEU A 37 -5.40 9.81 -15.47
N PRO A 38 -4.77 10.94 -15.79
CA PRO A 38 -4.26 11.19 -17.13
C PRO A 38 -3.03 10.32 -17.44
N GLY A 39 -2.86 9.96 -18.71
CA GLY A 39 -1.69 9.23 -19.19
C GLY A 39 -1.73 7.71 -18.96
N PRO A 40 -0.61 7.01 -19.20
CA PRO A 40 -0.59 5.54 -19.17
C PRO A 40 -0.71 4.98 -17.74
N ALA A 41 -1.53 3.95 -17.55
CA ALA A 41 -1.63 3.24 -16.27
C ALA A 41 -0.28 2.70 -15.77
N ARG A 42 0.62 2.33 -16.70
CA ARG A 42 1.98 1.88 -16.37
C ARG A 42 2.78 2.94 -15.61
N PHE A 43 2.64 4.21 -15.98
CA PHE A 43 3.32 5.32 -15.31
C PHE A 43 2.88 5.40 -13.85
N TRP A 44 1.57 5.40 -13.59
CA TRP A 44 1.01 5.45 -12.25
C TRP A 44 1.35 4.22 -11.41
N THR A 45 1.44 3.05 -12.04
CA THR A 45 1.89 1.80 -11.40
C THR A 45 3.32 1.96 -10.88
N TYR A 46 4.25 2.44 -11.70
CA TYR A 46 5.63 2.66 -11.27
C TYR A 46 5.77 3.82 -10.28
N ALA A 47 5.03 4.91 -10.47
CA ALA A 47 5.02 6.03 -9.53
C ALA A 47 4.54 5.59 -8.13
N SER A 48 3.49 4.76 -8.08
CA SER A 48 3.02 4.15 -6.83
C SER A 48 4.08 3.25 -6.20
N GLY A 49 4.77 2.43 -7.02
CA GLY A 49 5.89 1.60 -6.56
C GLY A 49 7.04 2.42 -5.95
N VAL A 50 7.43 3.53 -6.57
CA VAL A 50 8.44 4.45 -6.01
C VAL A 50 7.95 5.05 -4.69
N ALA A 51 6.70 5.50 -4.63
CA ALA A 51 6.12 6.06 -3.42
C ALA A 51 6.12 5.04 -2.26
N GLU A 52 5.72 3.79 -2.51
CA GLU A 52 5.75 2.71 -1.52
C GLU A 52 7.17 2.44 -0.99
N LEU A 53 8.17 2.37 -1.89
CA LEU A 53 9.57 2.17 -1.50
C LEU A 53 10.13 3.34 -0.68
N ALA A 54 9.79 4.58 -1.06
CA ALA A 54 10.20 5.77 -0.31
C ALA A 54 9.57 5.79 1.10
N VAL A 55 8.29 5.42 1.22
CA VAL A 55 7.61 5.31 2.51
C VAL A 55 8.21 4.16 3.34
N ALA A 56 8.52 3.02 2.73
CA ALA A 56 9.19 1.90 3.40
C ALA A 56 10.53 2.33 4.04
N ALA A 57 11.37 3.04 3.27
CA ALA A 57 12.63 3.58 3.75
C ALA A 57 12.41 4.59 4.89
N ALA A 58 11.42 5.48 4.76
CA ALA A 58 11.09 6.47 5.77
C ALA A 58 10.59 5.83 7.08
N VAL A 59 9.84 4.73 7.02
CA VAL A 59 9.38 3.95 8.18
C VAL A 59 10.54 3.21 8.87
N ALA A 60 11.45 2.63 8.07
CA ALA A 60 12.59 1.87 8.57
C ALA A 60 13.54 2.76 9.39
N HIS A 61 13.83 3.96 8.89
CA HIS A 61 14.78 4.88 9.53
C HIS A 61 14.18 5.58 10.77
N PRO A 62 14.78 5.47 11.97
CA PRO A 62 14.19 6.00 13.22
C PRO A 62 13.84 7.48 13.18
N ALA A 63 14.71 8.32 12.59
CA ALA A 63 14.52 9.78 12.54
C ALA A 63 13.31 10.21 11.69
N THR A 64 12.91 9.40 10.71
CA THR A 64 11.80 9.70 9.79
C THR A 64 10.56 8.87 10.08
N ARG A 65 10.64 7.87 10.96
CA ARG A 65 9.59 6.86 11.21
C ARG A 65 8.21 7.45 11.46
N ARG A 66 8.13 8.54 12.24
CA ARG A 66 6.85 9.22 12.50
C ARG A 66 6.22 9.73 11.21
N ARG A 67 7.00 10.41 10.36
CA ARG A 67 6.53 10.91 9.05
C ARG A 67 6.24 9.76 8.10
N GLY A 68 7.10 8.74 8.08
CA GLY A 68 6.90 7.52 7.30
C GLY A 68 5.60 6.79 7.64
N GLY A 69 5.27 6.64 8.92
CA GLY A 69 4.01 6.02 9.36
C GLY A 69 2.77 6.83 8.96
N LEU A 70 2.83 8.17 9.05
CA LEU A 70 1.74 9.02 8.55
C LEU A 70 1.59 8.93 7.03
N ALA A 71 2.72 8.92 6.31
CA ALA A 71 2.72 8.76 4.85
C ALA A 71 2.19 7.38 4.45
N ALA A 72 2.51 6.31 5.18
CA ALA A 72 1.95 4.98 4.97
C ALA A 72 0.44 4.95 5.19
N ALA A 73 -0.05 5.56 6.28
CA ALA A 73 -1.48 5.64 6.55
C ALA A 73 -2.22 6.41 5.44
N ALA A 74 -1.64 7.54 4.98
CA ALA A 74 -2.17 8.31 3.87
C ALA A 74 -2.16 7.52 2.55
N LEU A 75 -1.08 6.80 2.26
CA LEU A 75 -0.96 5.95 1.08
C LEU A 75 -2.03 4.85 1.08
N PHE A 76 -2.19 4.12 2.19
CA PHE A 76 -3.23 3.09 2.34
C PHE A 76 -4.65 3.65 2.18
N ALA A 77 -4.92 4.84 2.74
CA ALA A 77 -6.19 5.53 2.53
C ALA A 77 -6.38 5.93 1.05
N ALA A 78 -5.34 6.43 0.39
CA ALA A 78 -5.39 6.87 -1.00
C ALA A 78 -5.63 5.72 -2.00
N VAL A 79 -5.18 4.50 -1.69
CA VAL A 79 -5.42 3.31 -2.54
C VAL A 79 -6.77 2.64 -2.27
N LEU A 80 -7.49 3.02 -1.22
CA LEU A 80 -8.80 2.43 -0.89
C LEU A 80 -9.82 2.60 -2.04
N PRO A 81 -10.00 3.78 -2.66
CA PRO A 81 -10.90 3.94 -3.81
C PRO A 81 -10.56 2.99 -4.97
N ALA A 82 -9.26 2.82 -5.27
CA ALA A 82 -8.82 1.90 -6.32
C ALA A 82 -9.14 0.43 -5.98
N ASN A 83 -8.99 0.02 -4.71
CA ASN A 83 -9.37 -1.32 -4.26
C ASN A 83 -10.89 -1.54 -4.29
N VAL A 84 -11.70 -0.52 -3.98
CA VAL A 84 -13.17 -0.57 -4.08
C VAL A 84 -13.58 -0.71 -5.55
N GLN A 85 -12.99 0.09 -6.44
CA GLN A 85 -13.22 -0.02 -7.89
C GLN A 85 -12.84 -1.41 -8.40
N MET A 86 -11.68 -1.94 -8.00
CA MET A 86 -11.25 -3.29 -8.37
C MET A 86 -12.25 -4.35 -7.88
N ALA A 87 -12.76 -4.25 -6.64
CA ALA A 87 -13.79 -5.16 -6.12
C ALA A 87 -15.07 -5.12 -6.96
N TRP A 88 -15.47 -3.92 -7.41
CA TRP A 88 -16.61 -3.75 -8.31
C TRP A 88 -16.36 -4.34 -9.70
N ASP A 89 -15.22 -4.02 -10.31
CA ASP A 89 -14.85 -4.49 -11.65
C ASP A 89 -14.69 -6.03 -11.67
N TRP A 90 -14.17 -6.62 -10.59
CA TRP A 90 -13.91 -8.06 -10.48
C TRP A 90 -15.06 -8.84 -9.81
N ARG A 91 -16.24 -8.23 -9.61
CA ARG A 91 -17.40 -8.88 -8.98
C ARG A 91 -17.86 -10.17 -9.69
N ARG A 92 -17.57 -10.29 -10.99
CA ARG A 92 -17.85 -11.48 -11.84
C ARG A 92 -16.59 -12.24 -12.28
N ALA A 93 -15.42 -11.92 -11.71
CA ALA A 93 -14.18 -12.63 -12.02
C ALA A 93 -14.15 -14.04 -11.41
N ARG A 94 -13.14 -14.84 -11.79
CA ARG A 94 -12.88 -16.16 -11.20
C ARG A 94 -12.82 -16.07 -9.66
N PRO A 95 -13.28 -17.10 -8.91
CA PRO A 95 -13.42 -17.03 -7.45
C PRO A 95 -12.17 -16.52 -6.72
N ALA A 96 -10.98 -16.95 -7.13
CA ALA A 96 -9.72 -16.50 -6.54
C ALA A 96 -9.47 -14.98 -6.70
N ARG A 97 -9.66 -14.42 -7.90
CA ARG A 97 -9.50 -12.98 -8.15
C ARG A 97 -10.54 -12.17 -7.38
N ARG A 98 -11.78 -12.66 -7.37
CA ARG A 98 -12.87 -12.05 -6.61
C ARG A 98 -12.52 -12.00 -5.12
N ALA A 99 -12.09 -13.13 -4.54
CA ALA A 99 -11.69 -13.20 -3.13
C ALA A 99 -10.56 -12.21 -2.79
N VAL A 100 -9.54 -12.09 -3.65
CA VAL A 100 -8.46 -11.10 -3.46
C VAL A 100 -9.00 -9.67 -3.48
N ALA A 101 -9.87 -9.34 -4.44
CA ALA A 101 -10.38 -7.98 -4.56
C ALA A 101 -11.26 -7.58 -3.37
N TYR A 102 -12.17 -8.46 -2.95
CA TYR A 102 -13.00 -8.21 -1.76
C TYR A 102 -12.19 -8.23 -0.47
N GLY A 103 -11.14 -9.05 -0.35
CA GLY A 103 -10.29 -9.09 0.85
C GLY A 103 -9.42 -7.86 1.03
N ARG A 104 -8.99 -7.21 -0.07
CA ARG A 104 -8.16 -6.00 -0.02
C ARG A 104 -8.87 -4.79 0.59
N VAL A 105 -10.18 -4.68 0.42
CA VAL A 105 -10.97 -3.55 0.96
C VAL A 105 -10.98 -3.52 2.50
N PRO A 106 -11.44 -4.56 3.22
CA PRO A 106 -11.42 -4.57 4.68
C PRO A 106 -9.99 -4.60 5.24
N LEU A 107 -9.01 -5.14 4.51
CA LEU A 107 -7.60 -5.13 4.92
C LEU A 107 -7.01 -3.70 5.00
N GLN A 108 -7.58 -2.70 4.31
CA GLN A 108 -7.07 -1.33 4.41
C GLN A 108 -7.22 -0.74 5.82
N ALA A 109 -8.32 -1.02 6.53
CA ALA A 109 -8.54 -0.49 7.88
C ALA A 109 -7.44 -0.90 8.89
N PRO A 110 -7.07 -2.20 9.04
CA PRO A 110 -5.99 -2.59 9.93
C PRO A 110 -4.61 -2.08 9.46
N LEU A 111 -4.38 -1.96 8.15
CA LEU A 111 -3.12 -1.40 7.62
C LEU A 111 -2.97 0.10 7.95
N ILE A 112 -4.03 0.89 7.76
CA ILE A 112 -4.07 2.31 8.12
C ILE A 112 -3.84 2.47 9.62
N TRP A 113 -4.54 1.68 10.45
CA TRP A 113 -4.38 1.71 11.90
C TRP A 113 -2.96 1.35 12.32
N TRP A 114 -2.37 0.31 11.73
CA TRP A 114 -1.00 -0.12 12.01
C TRP A 114 0.02 0.97 11.66
N ALA A 115 -0.12 1.58 10.48
CA ALA A 115 0.73 2.70 10.05
C ALA A 115 0.62 3.90 10.99
N TRP A 116 -0.59 4.27 11.40
CA TRP A 116 -0.81 5.34 12.36
C TRP A 116 -0.24 5.02 13.75
N ARG A 117 -0.36 3.77 14.21
CA ARG A 117 0.28 3.30 15.45
C ARG A 117 1.80 3.47 15.36
N VAL A 118 2.44 3.03 14.28
CA VAL A 118 3.88 3.25 14.05
C VAL A 118 4.23 4.75 14.06
N ALA A 119 3.35 5.61 13.52
CA ALA A 119 3.57 7.05 13.50
C ALA A 119 3.51 7.73 14.89
N ARG A 120 2.60 7.30 15.76
CA ARG A 120 2.40 7.93 17.08
C ARG A 120 3.51 7.67 18.07
N HIS A 121 4.30 6.62 17.86
CA HIS A 121 5.30 6.22 18.84
C HIS A 121 6.68 6.77 18.44
N ARG A 122 7.07 7.90 19.06
CA ARG A 122 8.46 8.36 19.05
C ARG A 122 9.34 7.23 19.59
N SER A 123 10.31 6.81 18.78
CA SER A 123 11.39 5.92 19.20
C SER A 123 12.53 6.77 19.73
#